data_AF-E7NAX0-F1
#
_entry.id   AF-E7NAX0-F1
#
_cell.length_a   1.000
_cell.length_b   1.000
_cell.length_c   1.000
_cell.angle_alpha   90.00
_cell.angle_beta   90.00
_cell.angle_gamma   90.00
#
_symmetry.space_group_name_H-M   'P 1'
#
loop_
_entity.id
_entity.type
_entity.pdbx_description
1 polymer ?
#
loop_
_entity_poly.entity_id
_entity_poly.type
_entity_poly.pdbx_seq_one_letter_code
_entity_poly.pdbx_strand_id
1 'polypeptide(L)'
;MSGLVVDIVDLPRATGSVKNLQIRTPAPADLGTEVIGVPEGSGLALDVTLTSMDDGVLAHADADLHVHGECVRCLRDLDEDRSVRIDELYLFPEVIEAQRAEGDEEVEDLLAVGETSLDLEPALRDALVPTLPFQPLCRPDCPGLCPDCGKRFEDLPAGHHHEVIDPRWSALAGLLGTETGQESEDPEEDRS
;
A
#
# COMPACT_ATOMS: atom_id res chain seq x y z
N MET A 1 10.57 18.71 -1.06
CA MET A 1 9.72 19.66 -1.81
C MET A 1 10.05 19.57 -3.30
N SER A 2 9.65 18.47 -3.91
CA SER A 2 9.59 18.32 -5.37
C SER A 2 8.13 17.96 -5.64
N GLY A 3 7.29 19.00 -5.68
CA GLY A 3 5.87 18.82 -5.95
C GLY A 3 5.68 18.42 -7.41
N LEU A 4 4.71 17.56 -7.67
CA LEU A 4 4.31 17.14 -9.01
C LEU A 4 3.53 18.28 -9.68
N VAL A 5 4.25 19.35 -10.05
CA VAL A 5 3.66 20.59 -10.55
C VAL A 5 3.89 20.72 -12.06
N VAL A 6 2.84 21.09 -12.78
CA VAL A 6 2.86 21.27 -14.24
C VAL A 6 2.54 22.71 -14.61
N ASP A 7 3.26 23.23 -15.61
CA ASP A 7 3.03 24.57 -16.13
C ASP A 7 1.83 24.62 -17.08
N ILE A 8 1.01 25.66 -16.95
CA ILE A 8 -0.17 25.90 -17.82
C ILE A 8 -0.09 27.21 -18.60
N VAL A 9 1.05 27.90 -18.64
CA VAL A 9 1.20 29.20 -19.33
C VAL A 9 0.84 29.10 -20.81
N ASP A 10 1.27 28.02 -21.46
CA ASP A 10 1.01 27.78 -22.87
C ASP A 10 -0.36 27.13 -23.16
N LEU A 11 -1.21 26.90 -22.15
CA LEU A 11 -2.55 26.37 -22.34
C LEU A 11 -3.52 27.52 -22.69
N PRO A 12 -4.12 27.54 -23.91
CA PRO A 12 -5.05 28.60 -24.26
C PRO A 12 -6.30 28.54 -23.38
N ARG A 13 -6.77 29.69 -22.91
CA ARG A 13 -7.99 29.79 -22.07
C ARG A 13 -9.31 29.56 -22.81
N ALA A 14 -9.27 29.34 -24.13
CA ALA A 14 -10.48 29.03 -24.89
C ALA A 14 -10.96 27.62 -24.51
N THR A 15 -12.22 27.50 -24.12
CA THR A 15 -12.85 26.23 -23.75
C THR A 15 -12.63 25.16 -24.82
N GLY A 16 -12.23 23.95 -24.39
CA GLY A 16 -11.88 22.84 -25.26
C GLY A 16 -10.46 22.87 -25.82
N SER A 17 -9.65 23.87 -25.47
CA SER A 17 -8.22 23.87 -25.80
C SER A 17 -7.50 22.77 -25.02
N VAL A 18 -6.57 22.09 -25.67
CA VAL A 18 -5.85 20.94 -25.10
C VAL A 18 -4.35 21.18 -25.09
N LYS A 19 -3.68 20.77 -24.01
CA LYS A 19 -2.22 20.69 -23.90
C LYS A 19 -1.82 19.29 -23.41
N ASN A 20 -0.98 18.62 -24.20
CA ASN A 20 -0.42 17.32 -23.82
C ASN A 20 1.02 17.50 -23.33
N LEU A 21 1.39 16.78 -22.29
CA LEU A 21 2.74 16.80 -21.73
C LEU A 21 3.11 15.44 -21.16
N GLN A 22 4.41 15.13 -21.23
CA GLN A 22 4.99 13.95 -20.62
C GLN A 22 5.95 14.39 -19.53
N ILE A 23 5.79 13.83 -18.33
CA ILE A 23 6.55 14.23 -17.15
C ILE A 23 7.30 13.02 -16.64
N ARG A 24 8.56 13.22 -16.26
CA ARG A 24 9.36 12.26 -15.52
C ARG A 24 9.95 12.98 -14.33
N THR A 25 9.55 12.57 -13.13
CA THR A 25 9.94 13.24 -11.88
C THR A 25 10.20 12.19 -10.80
N PRO A 26 11.01 12.49 -9.77
CA PRO A 26 10.97 11.72 -8.53
C PRO A 26 9.57 11.71 -7.93
N ALA A 27 9.17 10.56 -7.38
CA ALA A 27 7.94 10.40 -6.62
C ALA A 27 7.97 11.26 -5.34
N PRO A 28 6.90 11.99 -5.02
CA PRO A 28 6.78 12.74 -3.77
C PRO A 28 6.70 11.81 -2.55
N ALA A 29 6.84 12.40 -1.37
CA ALA A 29 6.75 11.68 -0.11
C ALA A 29 5.30 11.23 0.18
N ASP A 30 5.17 10.24 1.06
CA ASP A 30 3.90 9.79 1.61
C ASP A 30 2.88 9.25 0.58
N LEU A 31 3.32 8.77 -0.60
CA LEU A 31 2.46 8.13 -1.59
C LEU A 31 2.15 6.66 -1.25
N GLY A 32 1.48 6.44 -0.12
CA GLY A 32 1.07 5.10 0.26
C GLY A 32 0.49 4.99 1.66
N THR A 33 0.56 3.78 2.18
CA THR A 33 0.24 3.43 3.56
C THR A 33 1.53 3.13 4.33
N GLU A 34 1.42 2.88 5.64
CA GLU A 34 2.57 2.50 6.48
C GLU A 34 3.31 1.23 6.05
N VAL A 35 2.66 0.33 5.30
CA VAL A 35 3.19 -1.01 4.96
C VAL A 35 3.44 -1.23 3.48
N ILE A 36 2.90 -0.37 2.62
CA ILE A 36 3.06 -0.43 1.17
C ILE A 36 2.80 0.94 0.56
N GLY A 37 3.64 1.36 -0.38
CA GLY A 37 3.57 2.66 -1.02
C GLY A 37 4.64 2.85 -2.10
N VAL A 38 4.66 4.03 -2.71
CA VAL A 38 5.71 4.43 -3.66
C VAL A 38 6.91 4.92 -2.86
N PRO A 39 8.11 4.35 -3.05
CA PRO A 39 9.31 4.87 -2.40
C PRO A 39 9.57 6.33 -2.79
N GLU A 40 9.78 7.21 -1.81
CA GLU A 40 10.13 8.61 -2.05
C GLU A 40 11.36 8.70 -2.96
N GLY A 41 11.28 9.55 -3.98
CA GLY A 41 12.37 9.73 -4.94
C GLY A 41 12.48 8.64 -6.02
N SER A 42 11.65 7.60 -5.99
CA SER A 42 11.58 6.62 -7.09
C SER A 42 11.06 7.25 -8.39
N GLY A 43 11.26 6.59 -9.53
CA GLY A 43 10.84 7.12 -10.81
C GLY A 43 9.31 7.13 -10.96
N LEU A 44 8.76 8.29 -11.28
CA LEU A 44 7.35 8.49 -11.60
C LEU A 44 7.25 9.07 -13.02
N ALA A 45 6.46 8.43 -13.88
CA ALA A 45 6.20 8.89 -15.24
C ALA A 45 4.72 9.19 -15.41
N LEU A 46 4.37 10.33 -16.01
CA LEU A 46 2.99 10.69 -16.29
C LEU A 46 2.83 11.15 -17.74
N ASP A 47 1.79 10.65 -18.39
CA ASP A 47 1.27 11.20 -19.63
C ASP A 47 0.01 12.01 -19.29
N VAL A 48 0.09 13.34 -19.41
CA VAL A 48 -0.97 14.26 -18.97
C VAL A 48 -1.58 14.97 -20.18
N THR A 49 -2.90 15.04 -20.19
CA THR A 49 -3.73 15.81 -21.11
C THR A 49 -4.53 16.84 -20.30
N LEU A 50 -4.21 18.12 -20.48
CA LEU A 50 -4.92 19.23 -19.86
C LEU A 50 -5.93 19.80 -20.83
N THR A 51 -7.17 20.01 -20.40
CA THR A 51 -8.24 20.61 -21.21
C THR A 51 -8.83 21.82 -20.51
N SER A 52 -8.83 22.99 -21.17
CA SER A 52 -9.47 24.20 -20.65
C SER A 52 -10.99 24.03 -20.62
N MET A 53 -11.60 24.22 -19.45
CA MET A 53 -13.04 24.22 -19.20
C MET A 53 -13.52 25.64 -18.87
N ASP A 54 -14.83 25.86 -18.84
CA ASP A 54 -15.39 27.19 -18.50
C ASP A 54 -15.03 27.59 -17.06
N ASP A 55 -15.10 26.65 -16.13
CA ASP A 55 -14.88 26.88 -14.69
C ASP A 55 -13.49 26.45 -14.21
N GLY A 56 -12.60 25.98 -15.10
CA GLY A 56 -11.31 25.43 -14.68
C GLY A 56 -10.50 24.72 -15.76
N VAL A 57 -9.67 23.76 -15.33
CA VAL A 57 -8.84 22.91 -16.20
C VAL A 57 -9.02 21.45 -15.80
N LEU A 58 -9.48 20.63 -16.75
CA LEU A 58 -9.54 19.18 -16.57
C LEU A 58 -8.16 18.57 -16.83
N ALA A 59 -7.63 17.84 -15.86
CA ALA A 59 -6.40 17.07 -15.97
C ALA A 59 -6.71 15.58 -16.07
N HIS A 60 -6.49 15.01 -17.26
CA HIS A 60 -6.47 13.57 -17.47
C HIS A 60 -5.02 13.10 -17.47
N ALA A 61 -4.67 12.09 -16.67
CA ALA A 61 -3.34 11.54 -16.70
C ALA A 61 -3.30 10.04 -16.47
N ASP A 62 -2.39 9.35 -17.14
CA ASP A 62 -1.98 7.99 -16.77
C ASP A 62 -0.57 8.09 -16.15
N ALA A 63 -0.43 7.56 -14.93
CA ALA A 63 0.79 7.61 -14.13
C ALA A 63 1.34 6.20 -13.92
N ASP A 64 2.58 5.97 -14.33
CA ASP A 64 3.32 4.73 -14.10
C ASP A 64 4.31 4.91 -12.96
N LEU A 65 4.26 3.99 -11.99
CA LEU A 65 5.02 4.06 -10.75
C LEU A 65 5.37 2.68 -10.21
N HIS A 66 6.37 2.64 -9.33
CA HIS A 66 6.80 1.43 -8.64
C HIS A 66 6.35 1.47 -7.19
N VAL A 67 5.61 0.46 -6.77
CA VAL A 67 5.13 0.28 -5.40
C VAL A 67 6.02 -0.74 -4.70
N HIS A 68 6.46 -0.38 -3.51
CA HIS A 68 7.24 -1.23 -2.61
C HIS A 68 6.52 -1.37 -1.26
N GLY A 69 6.63 -2.53 -0.64
CA GLY A 69 6.14 -2.77 0.71
C GLY A 69 6.58 -4.11 1.25
N GLU A 70 6.02 -4.50 2.38
CA GLU A 70 6.33 -5.77 3.01
C GLU A 70 5.07 -6.58 3.29
N CYS A 71 5.16 -7.89 3.11
CA CYS A 71 4.10 -8.82 3.49
C CYS A 71 3.86 -8.74 5.01
N VAL A 72 2.65 -8.35 5.42
CA VAL A 72 2.32 -8.16 6.85
C VAL A 72 2.40 -9.43 7.70
N ARG A 73 2.47 -10.61 7.06
CA ARG A 73 2.59 -11.90 7.77
C ARG A 73 4.02 -12.40 7.88
N CYS A 74 4.87 -12.14 6.88
CA CYS A 74 6.17 -12.79 6.75
C CYS A 74 7.36 -11.86 6.48
N LEU A 75 7.11 -10.54 6.41
CA LEU A 75 8.12 -9.50 6.16
C LEU A 75 8.95 -9.79 4.91
N ARG A 76 8.32 -10.34 3.88
CA ARG A 76 8.93 -10.50 2.56
C ARG A 76 8.60 -9.25 1.76
N ASP A 77 9.63 -8.68 1.13
CA ASP A 77 9.50 -7.57 0.20
C ASP A 77 8.47 -7.87 -0.89
N LEU A 78 7.72 -6.83 -1.22
CA LEU A 78 6.73 -6.79 -2.29
C LEU A 78 7.11 -5.64 -3.20
N ASP A 79 7.35 -5.95 -4.46
CA ASP A 79 7.75 -4.99 -5.48
C ASP A 79 6.83 -5.19 -6.68
N GLU A 80 6.07 -4.16 -7.03
CA GLU A 80 5.12 -4.21 -8.14
C GLU A 80 5.06 -2.88 -8.90
N ASP A 81 5.00 -2.97 -10.22
CA ASP A 81 4.73 -1.80 -11.06
C ASP A 81 3.22 -1.59 -11.17
N ARG A 82 2.77 -0.35 -11.05
CA ARG A 82 1.36 0.02 -11.19
C ARG A 82 1.18 1.21 -12.12
N SER A 83 0.06 1.16 -12.84
CA SER A 83 -0.46 2.29 -13.61
C SER A 83 -1.73 2.78 -12.95
N VAL A 84 -1.81 4.09 -12.69
CA VAL A 84 -2.96 4.76 -12.07
C VAL A 84 -3.46 5.84 -12.99
N ARG A 85 -4.78 5.95 -13.11
CA ARG A 85 -5.42 7.02 -13.87
C ARG A 85 -5.89 8.13 -12.95
N ILE A 86 -5.65 9.36 -13.38
CA ILE A 86 -6.12 10.59 -12.77
C ILE A 86 -7.11 11.25 -13.74
N ASP A 87 -8.26 11.64 -13.22
CA ASP A 87 -9.34 12.31 -13.94
C ASP A 87 -9.89 13.42 -13.04
N GLU A 88 -9.22 14.58 -13.02
CA GLU A 88 -9.45 15.58 -11.98
C GLU A 88 -9.70 16.98 -12.54
N LEU A 89 -10.67 17.70 -11.98
CA LEU A 89 -11.04 19.06 -12.41
C LEU A 89 -10.49 20.09 -11.42
N TYR A 90 -9.54 20.89 -11.89
CA TYR A 90 -9.01 22.01 -11.13
C TYR A 90 -9.85 23.25 -11.42
N LEU A 91 -10.48 23.82 -10.40
CA LEU A 91 -11.35 24.99 -10.55
C LEU A 91 -10.57 26.30 -10.46
N PHE A 92 -11.02 27.32 -11.17
CA PHE A 92 -10.45 28.66 -10.99
C PHE A 92 -10.76 29.20 -9.59
N PRO A 93 -9.84 29.96 -8.96
CA PRO A 93 -10.04 30.51 -7.62
C PRO A 93 -11.36 31.28 -7.45
N GLU A 94 -11.77 32.05 -8.47
CA GLU A 94 -13.04 32.79 -8.48
C GLU A 94 -14.29 31.89 -8.36
N VAL A 95 -14.24 30.66 -8.91
CA VAL A 95 -15.33 29.68 -8.83
C VAL A 95 -15.41 29.11 -7.42
N ILE A 96 -14.26 28.77 -6.82
CA ILE A 96 -14.18 28.27 -5.43
C ILE A 96 -14.67 29.34 -4.45
N GLU A 97 -14.29 30.61 -4.65
CA GLU A 97 -14.76 31.73 -3.83
C GLU A 97 -16.28 31.91 -3.91
N ALA A 98 -16.87 31.76 -5.11
CA ALA A 98 -18.31 31.83 -5.29
C ALA A 98 -19.04 30.72 -4.52
N GLN A 99 -18.60 29.47 -4.64
CA GLN A 99 -19.18 28.33 -3.92
C GLN A 99 -19.06 28.50 -2.39
N ARG A 100 -17.92 28.99 -1.91
CA ARG A 100 -17.73 29.30 -0.49
C ARG A 100 -18.71 30.37 0.00
N ALA A 101 -18.97 31.40 -0.81
CA ALA A 101 -19.94 32.44 -0.46
C ALA A 101 -21.39 31.93 -0.42
N GLU A 102 -21.68 30.87 -1.18
CA GLU A 102 -22.97 30.16 -1.17
C GLU A 102 -23.13 29.21 0.03
N GLY A 103 -22.08 29.06 0.85
CA GLY A 103 -22.08 28.23 2.04
C GLY A 103 -21.83 26.76 1.78
N ASP A 104 -21.16 26.44 0.66
CA ASP A 104 -20.71 25.08 0.39
C ASP A 104 -19.56 24.70 1.34
N GLU A 105 -19.72 23.60 2.06
CA GLU A 105 -18.74 23.07 3.01
C GLU A 105 -17.67 22.22 2.32
N GLU A 106 -17.93 21.74 1.09
CA GLU A 106 -17.02 20.89 0.32
C GLU A 106 -15.91 21.70 -0.39
N VAL A 107 -15.94 23.04 -0.29
CA VAL A 107 -14.95 23.93 -0.92
C VAL A 107 -13.52 23.71 -0.46
N GLU A 108 -13.31 23.06 0.69
CA GLU A 108 -11.99 22.73 1.23
C GLU A 108 -11.34 21.54 0.50
N ASP A 109 -12.14 20.66 -0.11
CA ASP A 109 -11.68 19.48 -0.84
C ASP A 109 -11.44 19.76 -2.34
N LEU A 110 -11.87 20.94 -2.83
CA LEU A 110 -11.72 21.34 -4.24
C LEU A 110 -10.28 21.70 -4.58
N LEU A 111 -9.79 21.21 -5.71
CA LEU A 111 -8.47 21.54 -6.22
C LEU A 111 -8.50 22.82 -7.04
N ALA A 112 -7.59 23.75 -6.73
CA ALA A 112 -7.53 25.06 -7.36
C ALA A 112 -6.47 25.12 -8.47
N VAL A 113 -6.79 25.84 -9.54
CA VAL A 113 -5.79 26.27 -10.53
C VAL A 113 -4.87 27.31 -9.89
N GLY A 114 -3.55 27.08 -9.94
CA GLY A 114 -2.55 28.07 -9.54
C GLY A 114 -2.39 29.19 -10.57
N GLU A 115 -1.60 30.22 -10.26
CA GLU A 115 -1.42 31.38 -11.17
C GLU A 115 -0.95 30.97 -12.57
N THR A 116 0.01 30.03 -12.63
CA THR A 116 0.59 29.52 -13.87
C THR A 116 0.83 28.01 -13.84
N SER A 117 0.28 27.31 -12.84
CA SER A 117 0.58 25.91 -12.61
C SER A 117 -0.58 25.09 -12.03
N LEU A 118 -0.52 23.77 -12.22
CA LEU A 118 -1.38 22.80 -11.53
C LEU A 118 -0.53 21.86 -10.70
N ASP A 119 -0.94 21.59 -9.47
CA ASP A 119 -0.33 20.58 -8.61
C ASP A 119 -1.11 19.26 -8.73
N LEU A 120 -0.49 18.27 -9.36
CA LEU A 120 -1.09 16.95 -9.58
C LEU A 120 -0.83 15.98 -8.43
N GLU A 121 -0.02 16.36 -7.43
CA GLU A 121 0.30 15.46 -6.31
C GLU A 121 -0.94 15.03 -5.50
N PRO A 122 -1.88 15.92 -5.13
CA PRO A 122 -3.09 15.52 -4.42
C PRO A 122 -3.93 14.52 -5.23
N ALA A 123 -4.18 14.82 -6.51
CA ALA A 123 -4.96 13.97 -7.39
C ALA A 123 -4.31 12.58 -7.61
N LEU A 124 -2.97 12.53 -7.72
CA LEU A 124 -2.23 11.26 -7.78
C LEU A 124 -2.38 10.45 -6.49
N ARG A 125 -2.29 11.11 -5.33
CA ARG A 125 -2.45 10.48 -4.01
C ARG A 125 -3.85 9.89 -3.86
N ASP A 126 -4.87 10.65 -4.21
CA ASP A 126 -6.27 10.24 -4.11
C ASP A 126 -6.62 9.11 -5.08
N ALA A 127 -5.97 9.08 -6.25
CA ALA A 127 -6.15 8.00 -7.22
C ALA A 127 -5.39 6.71 -6.83
N LEU A 128 -4.20 6.82 -6.22
CA LEU A 128 -3.35 5.67 -5.91
C LEU A 128 -3.67 5.04 -4.55
N VAL A 129 -3.62 5.82 -3.48
CA VAL A 129 -3.59 5.31 -2.10
C VAL A 129 -4.80 4.42 -1.78
N PRO A 130 -6.04 4.75 -2.19
CA PRO A 130 -7.19 3.89 -1.94
C PRO A 130 -7.14 2.53 -2.66
N THR A 131 -6.31 2.38 -3.69
CA THR A 131 -6.17 1.12 -4.45
C THR A 131 -5.16 0.16 -3.82
N LEU A 132 -4.37 0.65 -2.87
CA LEU A 132 -3.37 -0.17 -2.19
C LEU A 132 -4.03 -1.10 -1.16
N PRO A 133 -3.58 -2.35 -1.03
CA PRO A 133 -4.12 -3.27 -0.05
C PRO A 133 -3.77 -2.83 1.37
N PHE A 134 -4.76 -2.80 2.27
CA PHE A 134 -4.52 -2.51 3.69
C PHE A 134 -3.65 -3.57 4.39
N GLN A 135 -3.72 -4.83 3.92
CA GLN A 135 -2.92 -5.96 4.40
C GLN A 135 -2.23 -6.65 3.23
N PRO A 136 -1.11 -6.10 2.72
CA PRO A 136 -0.39 -6.69 1.62
C PRO A 136 0.17 -8.06 2.01
N LEU A 137 -0.04 -9.06 1.14
CA LEU A 137 0.47 -10.42 1.33
C LEU A 137 1.30 -10.83 0.11
N CYS A 138 2.43 -11.49 0.34
CA CYS A 138 3.25 -12.05 -0.75
C CYS A 138 2.57 -13.19 -1.52
N ARG A 139 1.51 -13.77 -0.94
CA ARG A 139 0.58 -14.72 -1.57
C ARG A 139 -0.69 -14.84 -0.72
N PRO A 140 -1.84 -15.27 -1.29
CA PRO A 140 -3.11 -15.36 -0.57
C PRO A 140 -3.04 -16.15 0.75
N ASP A 141 -2.34 -17.30 0.74
CA ASP A 141 -2.21 -18.18 1.90
C ASP A 141 -0.79 -18.13 2.52
N CYS A 142 -0.21 -16.93 2.66
CA CYS A 142 1.09 -16.78 3.30
C CYS A 142 1.03 -17.31 4.75
N PRO A 143 1.78 -18.34 5.16
CA PRO A 143 1.68 -18.92 6.51
C PRO A 143 2.20 -17.95 7.59
N GLY A 144 3.10 -17.04 7.22
CA GLY A 144 3.68 -16.05 8.11
C GLY A 144 4.98 -16.50 8.78
N LEU A 145 5.33 -15.80 9.87
CA LEU A 145 6.47 -16.14 10.73
C LEU A 145 6.05 -17.06 11.88
N CYS A 146 6.97 -17.93 12.30
CA CYS A 146 6.88 -18.61 13.58
C CYS A 146 6.92 -17.57 14.72
N PRO A 147 5.94 -17.56 15.65
CA PRO A 147 5.88 -16.57 16.72
C PRO A 147 7.05 -16.67 17.71
N ASP A 148 7.68 -17.85 17.78
CA ASP A 148 8.73 -18.12 18.76
C ASP A 148 10.16 -17.85 18.24
N CYS A 149 10.44 -18.13 16.96
CA CYS A 149 11.79 -17.87 16.38
C CYS A 149 11.84 -16.79 15.29
N GLY A 150 10.70 -16.27 14.86
CA GLY A 150 10.63 -15.23 13.82
C GLY A 150 11.02 -15.69 12.41
N LYS A 151 11.27 -16.99 12.18
CA LYS A 151 11.56 -17.53 10.85
C LYS A 151 10.27 -17.77 10.07
N ARG A 152 10.31 -17.61 8.75
CA ARG A 152 9.18 -17.91 7.86
C ARG A 152 8.85 -19.39 7.91
N PHE A 153 7.57 -19.73 8.04
CA PHE A 153 7.12 -21.13 8.02
C PHE A 153 7.50 -21.87 6.73
N GLU A 154 7.61 -21.15 5.61
CA GLU A 154 8.05 -21.72 4.32
C GLU A 154 9.50 -22.24 4.34
N ASP A 155 10.34 -21.65 5.19
CA ASP A 155 11.77 -21.97 5.26
C ASP A 155 12.07 -23.00 6.37
N LEU A 156 11.04 -23.50 7.05
CA LEU A 156 11.13 -24.37 8.21
C LEU A 156 10.77 -25.83 7.87
N PRO A 157 11.34 -26.81 8.61
CA PRO A 157 11.02 -28.22 8.40
C PRO A 157 9.58 -28.55 8.79
N ALA A 158 9.03 -29.63 8.20
CA ALA A 158 7.73 -30.15 8.57
C ALA A 158 7.69 -30.51 10.07
N GLY A 159 6.63 -30.10 10.77
CA GLY A 159 6.48 -30.33 12.21
C GLY A 159 7.32 -29.41 13.10
N HIS A 160 7.82 -28.28 12.56
CA HIS A 160 8.51 -27.27 13.36
C HIS A 160 7.64 -26.82 14.54
N HIS A 161 8.16 -27.02 15.75
CA HIS A 161 7.58 -26.57 17.01
C HIS A 161 8.71 -26.23 17.97
N HIS A 162 8.41 -25.40 18.96
CA HIS A 162 9.30 -25.21 20.10
C HIS A 162 8.63 -25.72 21.36
N GLU A 163 9.39 -26.46 22.14
CA GLU A 163 8.98 -26.86 23.46
C GLU A 163 9.36 -25.74 24.44
N VAL A 164 8.36 -24.99 24.89
CA VAL A 164 8.54 -23.96 25.90
C VAL A 164 8.15 -24.54 27.25
N ILE A 165 9.14 -25.01 28.00
CA ILE A 165 8.95 -25.45 29.38
C ILE A 165 8.97 -24.21 30.27
N ASP A 166 7.82 -23.83 30.82
CA ASP A 166 7.75 -22.74 31.79
C ASP A 166 8.65 -23.08 33.01
N PRO A 167 9.60 -22.21 33.39
CA PRO A 167 10.48 -22.45 34.53
C PRO A 167 9.74 -22.77 35.83
N ARG A 168 8.54 -22.23 36.03
CA ARG A 168 7.68 -22.51 37.18
C ARG A 168 7.22 -23.95 37.23
N TRP A 169 7.13 -24.61 36.08
CA TRP A 169 6.62 -25.98 35.93
C TRP A 169 7.74 -27.00 35.74
N SER A 170 9.00 -26.57 35.75
CA SER A 170 10.18 -27.44 35.66
C SER A 170 10.19 -28.59 36.67
N ALA A 171 9.65 -28.37 37.88
CA ALA A 171 9.52 -29.40 38.91
C ALA A 171 8.48 -30.50 38.59
N LEU A 172 7.52 -30.24 37.71
CA LEU A 172 6.50 -31.22 37.30
C LEU A 172 6.97 -32.15 36.18
N ALA A 173 8.06 -31.83 35.48
CA ALA A 173 8.63 -32.70 34.43
C ALA A 173 8.98 -34.10 34.97
N GLY A 174 9.37 -34.19 36.25
CA GLY A 174 9.66 -35.46 36.92
C GLY A 174 8.43 -36.36 37.15
N LEU A 175 7.20 -35.84 37.02
CA LEU A 175 5.96 -36.60 37.24
C LEU A 175 5.39 -37.22 35.95
N LEU A 176 5.80 -36.75 34.77
CA LEU A 176 5.32 -37.25 33.47
C LEU A 176 6.03 -38.54 33.01
N GLY A 177 7.12 -38.94 33.66
CA GLY A 177 7.93 -40.11 33.29
C GLY A 177 7.42 -41.46 33.82
N THR A 178 6.27 -41.53 34.48
CA THR A 178 5.83 -42.74 35.22
C THR A 178 4.69 -43.54 34.57
N GLU A 179 4.27 -43.24 33.34
CA GLU A 179 3.04 -43.82 32.75
C GLU A 179 3.22 -44.79 31.56
N THR A 180 4.42 -45.33 31.32
CA THR A 180 4.65 -46.28 30.20
C THR A 180 5.40 -47.56 30.58
N GLY A 181 4.87 -48.32 31.55
CA GLY A 181 5.46 -49.62 31.88
C GLY A 181 4.64 -50.49 32.82
N GLN A 182 3.54 -51.05 32.33
CA GLN A 182 2.91 -52.24 32.92
C GLN A 182 2.07 -52.97 31.85
N GLU A 183 2.74 -53.49 30.82
CA GLU A 183 2.28 -54.70 30.12
C GLU A 183 2.92 -55.88 30.84
N SER A 184 2.13 -56.60 31.63
CA SER A 184 2.51 -57.89 32.20
C SER A 184 2.51 -58.95 31.10
N GLU A 185 3.69 -59.43 30.72
CA GLU A 185 3.89 -60.69 30.00
C GLU A 185 3.41 -61.85 30.89
N ASP A 186 2.37 -62.57 30.47
CA ASP A 186 2.04 -63.91 30.97
C ASP A 186 2.61 -64.93 29.97
N PRO A 187 3.53 -65.83 30.36
CA PRO A 187 4.10 -66.80 29.43
C PRO A 187 3.18 -68.00 29.24
N GLU A 188 2.94 -68.35 27.97
CA GLU A 188 2.31 -69.60 27.55
C GLU A 188 3.13 -70.81 28.03
N GLU A 189 2.51 -71.73 28.76
CA GLU A 189 3.04 -73.09 28.95
C GLU A 189 2.03 -74.14 28.47
N ASP A 190 2.41 -74.73 27.34
CA ASP A 190 1.88 -75.92 26.67
C ASP A 190 1.63 -77.09 27.63
N ARG A 191 0.43 -77.68 27.57
CA ARG A 191 0.21 -79.07 27.99
C ARG A 191 -0.94 -79.71 27.21
N SER A 192 -0.57 -80.80 26.53
CA SER A 192 -1.32 -81.74 25.70
C SER A 192 -2.56 -82.35 26.34
#